data_AF-I1HDT8-F1
#
_entry.id   AF-I1HDT8-F1
#
_cell.length_a   1.000
_cell.length_b   1.000
_cell.length_c   1.000
_cell.angle_alpha   90.00
_cell.angle_beta   90.00
_cell.angle_gamma   90.00
#
_symmetry.space_group_name_H-M   'P 1'
#
loop_
_entity.id
_entity.type
_entity.pdbx_description
1 polymer ?
#
loop_
_entity_poly.entity_id
_entity_poly.type
_entity_poly.pdbx_seq_one_letter_code
_entity_poly.pdbx_strand_id
1 'polypeptide(L)'
;MGGAKRRGKPAGAAAAAGPAQTKWRSGTQERIYGRRLLDALRATRLPQTQPQPRAVKAAADSALALTARGQSRWSRAILLAGAASCRRRVLVKAGGKIRRHRRPQARAALEASKAAAAASAGEPPVLKERKVKDRLRVLGRLVPGCRKLQAPDLLEETADYMAALEMQVKTMRALADAFAAAQLSSPQPPSQAPEASAAGDEAEMER
;
A
#
# COMPACT_ATOMS: atom_id res chain seq x y z
N MET A 1 1.77 -24.84 -58.90
CA MET A 1 2.55 -23.97 -57.99
C MET A 1 2.20 -22.54 -58.39
N GLY A 2 1.44 -21.71 -57.68
CA GLY A 2 1.45 -21.40 -56.25
C GLY A 2 1.72 -19.89 -56.09
N GLY A 3 0.86 -19.04 -56.66
CA GLY A 3 1.06 -17.58 -56.69
C GLY A 3 0.42 -16.88 -55.48
N ALA A 4 1.26 -16.28 -54.64
CA ALA A 4 0.90 -15.70 -53.35
C ALA A 4 -0.03 -14.47 -53.44
N LYS A 5 -1.16 -14.55 -52.75
CA LYS A 5 -2.18 -13.51 -52.62
C LYS A 5 -1.73 -12.47 -51.57
N ARG A 6 -1.35 -11.27 -52.00
CA ARG A 6 -1.09 -10.13 -51.09
C ARG A 6 -2.41 -9.65 -50.50
N ARG A 7 -2.69 -10.00 -49.24
CA ARG A 7 -3.80 -9.42 -48.46
C ARG A 7 -3.28 -8.15 -47.80
N GLY A 8 -3.74 -7.00 -48.29
CA GLY A 8 -3.58 -5.72 -47.60
C GLY A 8 -4.17 -5.79 -46.20
N LYS A 9 -3.41 -5.33 -45.22
CA LYS A 9 -3.82 -5.18 -43.82
C LYS A 9 -4.65 -3.89 -43.74
N PRO A 10 -5.95 -3.92 -43.40
CA PRO A 10 -6.65 -2.68 -43.14
C PRO A 10 -6.11 -2.07 -41.83
N ALA A 11 -5.82 -0.77 -41.90
CA ALA A 11 -5.45 0.06 -40.76
C ALA A 11 -6.51 -0.06 -39.67
N GLY A 12 -6.08 -0.56 -38.51
CA GLY A 12 -6.94 -0.73 -37.35
C GLY A 12 -7.44 0.62 -36.85
N ALA A 13 -8.75 0.72 -36.76
CA ALA A 13 -9.48 1.79 -36.10
C ALA A 13 -8.82 2.16 -34.76
N ALA A 14 -8.57 3.45 -34.58
CA ALA A 14 -8.26 4.07 -33.31
C ALA A 14 -9.47 3.91 -32.37
N ALA A 15 -9.59 2.75 -31.75
CA ALA A 15 -10.56 2.49 -30.70
C ALA A 15 -10.08 3.21 -29.43
N ALA A 16 -10.81 4.27 -29.10
CA ALA A 16 -10.90 4.97 -27.82
C ALA A 16 -10.03 4.36 -26.68
N ALA A 17 -8.97 5.07 -26.32
CA ALA A 17 -8.21 4.80 -25.11
C ALA A 17 -9.06 5.16 -23.88
N GLY A 18 -9.93 4.24 -23.46
CA GLY A 18 -10.44 4.20 -22.09
C GLY A 18 -9.26 4.06 -21.11
N PRO A 19 -9.43 4.41 -19.82
CA PRO A 19 -8.35 4.29 -18.84
C PRO A 19 -7.87 2.84 -18.88
N ALA A 20 -6.60 2.64 -19.26
CA ALA A 20 -5.99 1.33 -19.35
C ALA A 20 -6.43 0.50 -18.14
N GLN A 21 -7.24 -0.53 -18.37
CA GLN A 21 -7.76 -1.37 -17.29
C GLN A 21 -6.54 -2.11 -16.72
N THR A 22 -5.92 -1.50 -15.73
CA THR A 22 -4.78 -2.07 -15.05
C THR A 22 -5.26 -3.35 -14.38
N LYS A 23 -4.46 -4.41 -14.45
CA LYS A 23 -4.73 -5.70 -13.79
C LYS A 23 -5.22 -5.54 -12.34
N TRP A 24 -4.76 -4.49 -11.65
CA TRP A 24 -5.11 -4.10 -10.29
C TRP A 24 -6.58 -3.69 -10.06
N ARG A 25 -7.30 -3.26 -11.11
CA ARG A 25 -8.74 -2.94 -11.02
C ARG A 25 -9.64 -4.16 -11.18
N SER A 26 -9.08 -5.35 -11.41
CA SER A 26 -9.84 -6.60 -11.48
C SER A 26 -10.27 -7.08 -10.09
N GLY A 27 -11.53 -7.48 -9.95
CA GLY A 27 -12.05 -8.07 -8.70
C GLY A 27 -11.31 -9.35 -8.25
N THR A 28 -10.67 -10.07 -9.19
CA THR A 28 -9.83 -11.23 -8.85
C THR A 28 -8.56 -10.82 -8.10
N GLN A 29 -7.89 -9.74 -8.53
CA GLN A 29 -6.70 -9.23 -7.84
C GLN A 29 -7.05 -8.68 -6.47
N GLU A 30 -8.19 -7.98 -6.36
CA GLU A 30 -8.74 -7.49 -5.09
C GLU A 30 -8.95 -8.65 -4.10
N ARG A 31 -9.53 -9.77 -4.54
CA ARG A 31 -9.74 -10.96 -3.69
C ARG A 31 -8.42 -11.63 -3.27
N ILE A 32 -7.46 -11.76 -4.20
CA ILE A 32 -6.12 -12.31 -3.90
C ILE A 32 -5.41 -11.43 -2.87
N TYR A 33 -5.45 -10.11 -3.06
CA TYR A 33 -4.89 -9.15 -2.12
C TYR A 33 -5.56 -9.23 -0.75
N GLY A 34 -6.89 -9.22 -0.70
CA GLY A 34 -7.65 -9.31 0.54
C GLY A 34 -7.30 -10.55 1.36
N ARG A 35 -7.20 -11.73 0.72
CA ARG A 35 -6.79 -12.96 1.41
C ARG A 35 -5.37 -12.85 1.99
N ARG A 36 -4.41 -12.40 1.18
CA ARG A 36 -3.01 -12.22 1.63
C ARG A 36 -2.89 -11.19 2.74
N LEU A 37 -3.68 -10.12 2.68
CA LEU A 37 -3.70 -9.07 3.69
C LEU A 37 -4.21 -9.61 5.03
N LEU A 38 -5.31 -10.37 5.03
CA LEU A 38 -5.84 -10.98 6.25
C LEU A 38 -4.83 -11.96 6.89
N ASP A 39 -4.19 -12.80 6.08
CA ASP A 39 -3.16 -13.73 6.56
C ASP A 39 -1.96 -12.98 7.16
N ALA A 40 -1.50 -11.91 6.50
CA ALA A 40 -0.40 -11.08 7.00
C ALA A 40 -0.79 -10.31 8.28
N LEU A 41 -2.02 -9.82 8.39
CA LEU A 41 -2.51 -9.15 9.60
C LEU A 41 -2.60 -10.12 10.78
N ARG A 42 -3.08 -11.35 10.57
CA ARG A 42 -3.06 -12.40 11.60
C ARG A 42 -1.65 -12.70 12.09
N ALA A 43 -0.67 -12.78 11.17
CA ALA A 43 0.73 -12.99 11.51
C ALA A 43 1.33 -11.86 12.35
N THR A 44 0.77 -10.64 12.29
CA THR A 44 1.20 -9.52 13.13
C THR A 44 0.56 -9.49 14.54
N ARG A 45 -0.48 -10.30 14.79
CA ARG A 45 -1.21 -10.39 16.07
C ARG A 45 -0.67 -11.49 17.02
N LEU A 46 0.54 -12.02 16.80
CA LEU A 46 1.13 -13.01 17.71
C LEU A 46 1.22 -12.47 19.17
N PRO A 47 1.12 -13.35 20.18
CA PRO A 47 0.45 -13.09 21.47
C PRO A 47 1.17 -12.17 22.48
N GLN A 48 2.15 -11.35 22.09
CA GLN A 48 2.94 -10.58 23.08
C GLN A 48 3.34 -9.15 22.68
N THR A 49 2.84 -8.61 21.58
CA THR A 49 3.12 -7.21 21.21
C THR A 49 1.90 -6.55 20.62
N GLN A 50 1.49 -5.41 21.21
CA GLN A 50 0.48 -4.51 20.65
C GLN A 50 0.74 -4.30 19.15
N PRO A 51 -0.30 -4.36 18.28
CA PRO A 51 -0.12 -4.22 16.85
C PRO A 51 0.47 -2.85 16.52
N GLN A 52 1.78 -2.84 16.24
CA GLN A 52 2.48 -1.62 15.90
C GLN A 52 1.96 -1.12 14.54
N PRO A 53 1.64 0.19 14.39
CA PRO A 53 1.14 0.73 13.12
C PRO A 53 2.12 0.49 11.96
N ARG A 54 3.41 0.38 12.28
CA ARG A 54 4.47 0.01 11.32
C ARG A 54 4.39 -1.45 10.87
N ALA A 55 3.94 -2.36 11.72
CA ALA A 55 3.75 -3.77 11.38
C ALA A 55 2.55 -3.95 10.44
N VAL A 56 1.44 -3.24 10.72
CA VAL A 56 0.25 -3.23 9.84
C VAL A 56 0.62 -2.70 8.45
N LYS A 57 1.36 -1.59 8.39
CA LYS A 57 1.86 -1.06 7.11
C LYS A 57 2.76 -2.06 6.38
N ALA A 58 3.71 -2.66 7.08
CA ALA A 58 4.60 -3.65 6.47
C ALA A 58 3.86 -4.90 5.97
N ALA A 59 2.84 -5.36 6.71
CA ALA A 59 1.95 -6.45 6.30
C ALA A 59 1.21 -6.08 5.01
N ALA A 60 0.60 -4.90 4.96
CA ALA A 60 -0.11 -4.41 3.78
C ALA A 60 0.81 -4.26 2.55
N ASP A 61 2.00 -3.66 2.72
CA ASP A 61 2.98 -3.50 1.65
C ASP A 61 3.48 -4.88 1.15
N SER A 62 3.73 -5.82 2.06
CA SER A 62 4.16 -7.19 1.70
C SER A 62 3.08 -7.97 0.97
N ALA A 63 1.82 -7.88 1.41
CA ALA A 63 0.68 -8.50 0.74
C ALA A 63 0.49 -7.92 -0.66
N LEU A 64 0.62 -6.60 -0.82
CA LEU A 64 0.50 -5.92 -2.12
C LEU A 64 1.60 -6.41 -3.09
N ALA A 65 2.84 -6.49 -2.61
CA ALA A 65 3.96 -6.95 -3.41
C ALA A 65 3.87 -8.44 -3.79
N LEU A 66 3.32 -9.29 -2.91
CA LEU A 66 3.05 -10.70 -3.21
C LEU A 66 1.91 -10.87 -4.23
N THR A 67 0.89 -10.02 -4.18
CA THR A 67 -0.18 -9.99 -5.20
C THR A 67 0.38 -9.62 -6.57
N ALA A 68 1.36 -8.70 -6.63
CA ALA A 68 2.07 -8.36 -7.85
C ALA A 68 3.00 -9.48 -8.38
N ARG A 69 3.20 -10.56 -7.61
CA ARG A 69 4.05 -11.72 -7.93
C ARG A 69 5.49 -11.36 -8.33
N GLY A 70 6.03 -10.25 -7.81
CA GLY A 70 7.37 -9.80 -8.16
C GLY A 70 7.56 -9.48 -9.65
N GLN A 71 6.48 -9.19 -10.39
CA GLN A 71 6.56 -8.87 -11.82
C GLN A 71 7.04 -7.44 -12.06
N SER A 72 6.69 -6.52 -11.16
CA SER A 72 7.12 -5.12 -11.22
C SER A 72 8.39 -4.86 -10.41
N ARG A 73 9.15 -3.82 -10.78
CA ARG A 73 10.34 -3.43 -10.02
C ARG A 73 9.98 -2.94 -8.63
N TRP A 74 8.86 -2.23 -8.49
CA TRP A 74 8.39 -1.77 -7.18
C TRP A 74 8.03 -2.93 -6.25
N SER A 75 7.40 -4.00 -6.75
CA SER A 75 7.04 -5.15 -5.91
C SER A 75 8.27 -5.91 -5.42
N ARG A 76 9.25 -6.14 -6.30
CA ARG A 76 10.55 -6.70 -5.92
C ARG A 76 11.22 -5.83 -4.86
N ALA A 77 11.24 -4.51 -5.06
CA ALA A 77 11.86 -3.59 -4.12
C ALA A 77 11.22 -3.64 -2.73
N ILE A 78 9.90 -3.78 -2.64
CA ILE A 78 9.19 -3.96 -1.36
C ILE A 78 9.58 -5.27 -0.68
N LEU A 79 9.58 -6.39 -1.41
CA LEU A 79 9.97 -7.71 -0.87
C LEU A 79 11.43 -7.71 -0.38
N LEU A 80 12.34 -7.13 -1.16
CA LEU A 80 13.75 -6.96 -0.80
C LEU A 80 13.94 -6.03 0.40
N ALA A 81 13.17 -4.94 0.49
CA ALA A 81 13.20 -4.04 1.65
C ALA A 81 12.70 -4.72 2.94
N GLY A 82 11.68 -5.57 2.83
CA GLY A 82 11.20 -6.42 3.92
C GLY A 82 12.26 -7.43 4.37
N ALA A 83 12.84 -8.18 3.44
CA ALA A 83 13.91 -9.14 3.72
C ALA A 83 15.17 -8.47 4.31
N ALA A 84 15.54 -7.29 3.81
CA ALA A 84 16.63 -6.49 4.37
C ALA A 84 16.32 -5.99 5.79
N SER A 85 15.06 -5.72 6.11
CA SER A 85 14.63 -5.35 7.47
C SER A 85 14.67 -6.55 8.42
N CYS A 86 14.31 -7.75 7.95
CA CYS A 86 14.46 -8.99 8.72
C CYS A 86 15.93 -9.34 8.97
N ARG A 87 16.76 -9.32 7.92
CA ARG A 87 18.22 -9.49 8.05
C ARG A 87 18.83 -8.42 8.96
N ARG A 88 18.35 -7.18 8.89
CA ARG A 88 18.78 -6.09 9.79
C ARG A 88 18.41 -6.37 11.25
N ARG A 89 17.22 -6.89 11.54
CA ARG A 89 16.85 -7.27 12.92
C ARG A 89 17.70 -8.42 13.45
N VAL A 90 17.98 -9.43 12.62
CA VAL A 90 18.86 -10.56 12.98
C VAL A 90 20.28 -10.06 13.26
N LEU A 91 20.83 -9.23 12.37
CA LEU A 91 22.19 -8.68 12.53
C LEU A 91 22.31 -7.71 13.72
N VAL A 92 21.28 -6.90 14.01
CA VAL A 92 21.27 -6.03 15.21
C VAL A 92 21.19 -6.86 16.50
N LYS A 93 20.45 -7.99 16.50
CA LYS A 93 20.36 -8.88 17.66
C LYS A 93 21.63 -9.73 17.85
N ALA A 94 22.41 -9.96 16.80
CA ALA A 94 23.69 -10.65 16.80
C ALA A 94 24.92 -9.73 16.99
N GLY A 95 24.75 -8.49 17.46
CA GLY A 95 25.86 -7.56 17.71
C GLY A 95 26.56 -7.01 16.46
N GLY A 96 26.04 -7.29 15.26
CA GLY A 96 26.59 -6.84 13.99
C GLY A 96 26.36 -5.34 13.77
N LYS A 97 27.46 -4.57 13.67
CA LYS A 97 27.42 -3.14 13.32
C LYS A 97 27.02 -2.96 11.85
N ILE A 98 25.72 -2.87 11.58
CA ILE A 98 25.22 -2.55 10.25
C ILE A 98 25.48 -1.06 9.98
N ARG A 99 26.42 -0.77 9.06
CA ARG A 99 26.64 0.57 8.53
C ARG A 99 25.31 1.14 8.04
N ARG A 100 24.86 2.20 8.71
CA ARG A 100 23.64 2.92 8.37
C ARG A 100 23.89 3.65 7.05
N HIS A 101 23.39 3.12 5.93
CA HIS A 101 22.99 4.03 4.85
C HIS A 101 21.75 4.78 5.34
N ARG A 102 22.03 5.94 5.95
CA ARG A 102 21.07 6.97 6.33
C ARG A 102 20.11 7.14 5.14
N ARG A 103 18.83 6.84 5.34
CA ARG A 103 17.77 7.39 4.47
C ARG A 103 18.02 8.91 4.50
N PRO A 104 18.30 9.59 3.37
CA PRO A 104 18.20 11.03 3.37
C PRO A 104 16.76 11.33 3.74
N GLN A 105 16.54 11.93 4.90
CA GLN A 105 15.24 12.47 5.24
C GLN A 105 14.95 13.51 4.16
N ALA A 106 14.01 13.22 3.27
CA ALA A 106 13.51 14.14 2.26
C ALA A 106 12.63 15.24 2.90
N ARG A 107 13.06 15.76 4.05
CA ARG A 107 12.43 16.86 4.79
C ARG A 107 13.23 18.16 4.67
N ALA A 108 14.46 18.12 4.15
CA ALA A 108 15.26 19.31 3.87
C ALA A 108 15.22 19.77 2.41
N ALA A 109 14.69 18.96 1.49
CA ALA A 109 14.65 19.29 0.05
C ALA A 109 13.36 20.00 -0.40
N LEU A 110 12.36 20.12 0.47
CA LEU A 110 11.10 20.82 0.17
C LEU A 110 11.19 22.33 0.42
N GLU A 111 12.06 22.75 1.36
CA GLU A 111 12.24 24.17 1.71
C GLU A 111 13.12 24.94 0.72
N ALA A 112 13.97 24.26 -0.06
CA ALA A 112 14.81 24.91 -1.08
C ALA A 112 14.04 25.25 -2.38
N SER A 113 12.88 24.64 -2.62
CA SER A 113 12.10 24.84 -3.86
C SER A 113 11.10 26.01 -3.80
N LYS A 114 10.97 26.69 -2.65
CA LYS A 114 10.00 27.79 -2.48
C LYS A 114 10.53 29.17 -2.92
N ALA A 115 11.82 29.27 -3.24
CA ALA A 115 12.46 30.53 -3.64
C ALA A 115 12.46 30.81 -5.16
N ALA A 116 12.00 29.89 -6.02
CA ALA A 116 12.10 30.02 -7.48
C ALA A 116 10.75 30.21 -8.20
N ALA A 117 9.68 30.55 -7.46
CA ALA A 117 8.33 30.68 -7.99
C ALA A 117 7.92 32.13 -8.34
N ALA A 118 8.89 33.02 -8.60
CA ALA A 118 8.62 34.40 -9.01
C ALA A 118 9.40 34.73 -10.29
N ALA A 119 8.89 34.28 -11.44
CA ALA A 119 9.06 34.91 -12.76
C ALA A 119 8.45 33.99 -13.83
N SER A 120 7.21 34.27 -14.20
CA SER A 120 6.57 33.71 -15.40
C SER A 120 6.64 34.73 -16.53
N ALA A 121 7.57 34.54 -17.47
CA ALA A 121 7.47 35.03 -18.85
C ALA A 121 8.53 34.29 -19.69
N GLY A 122 8.09 33.37 -20.56
CA GLY A 122 8.91 32.75 -21.61
C GLY A 122 10.15 31.94 -21.17
N GLU A 123 9.96 30.73 -20.61
CA GLU A 123 11.11 29.87 -20.27
C GLU A 123 11.79 29.27 -21.52
N PRO A 124 13.12 29.40 -21.67
CA PRO A 124 13.89 28.67 -22.68
C PRO A 124 13.77 27.15 -22.50
N PRO A 125 13.82 26.36 -23.60
CA PRO A 125 13.61 24.91 -23.59
C PRO A 125 14.50 24.16 -22.58
N VAL A 126 15.72 24.67 -22.35
CA VAL A 126 16.69 24.12 -21.39
C VAL A 126 16.17 24.13 -19.94
N LEU A 127 15.42 25.15 -19.53
CA LEU A 127 14.86 25.22 -18.17
C LEU A 127 13.69 24.26 -18.00
N LYS A 128 12.87 24.09 -19.04
CA LYS A 128 11.76 23.12 -19.07
C LYS A 128 12.29 21.70 -18.96
N GLU A 129 13.36 21.36 -19.69
CA GLU A 129 14.01 20.05 -19.59
C GLU A 129 14.59 19.79 -18.19
N ARG A 130 15.22 20.80 -17.57
CA ARG A 130 15.72 20.68 -16.19
C ARG A 130 14.58 20.39 -15.21
N LYS A 131 13.46 21.13 -15.31
CA LYS A 131 12.27 20.90 -14.48
C LYS A 131 11.68 19.49 -14.67
N VAL A 132 11.60 19.01 -15.92
CA VAL A 132 11.13 17.64 -16.20
C VAL A 132 12.07 16.61 -15.58
N LYS A 133 13.39 16.76 -15.75
CA LYS A 133 14.40 15.87 -15.13
C LYS A 133 14.29 15.85 -13.61
N ASP A 134 14.07 17.00 -12.98
CA ASP A 134 13.90 17.09 -11.53
C ASP A 134 12.60 16.41 -11.06
N ARG A 135 11.49 16.61 -11.77
CA ARG A 135 10.23 15.89 -11.47
C ARG A 135 10.37 14.38 -11.62
N LEU A 136 11.04 13.90 -12.66
CA LEU A 136 11.35 12.48 -12.85
C LEU A 136 12.23 11.94 -11.71
N ARG A 137 13.21 12.72 -11.24
CA ARG A 137 14.05 12.36 -10.09
C ARG A 137 13.24 12.26 -8.80
N VAL A 138 12.28 13.15 -8.57
CA VAL A 138 11.36 13.07 -7.43
C VAL A 138 10.49 11.83 -7.55
N LEU A 139 9.91 11.58 -8.73
CA LEU A 139 9.04 10.43 -8.97
C LEU A 139 9.77 9.09 -8.73
N GLY A 140 11.01 8.96 -9.22
CA GLY A 140 11.83 7.78 -8.97
C GLY A 140 12.21 7.56 -7.49
N ARG A 141 12.10 8.59 -6.63
CA ARG A 141 12.28 8.46 -5.17
C ARG A 141 10.99 8.04 -4.46
N LEU A 142 9.82 8.37 -5.03
CA LEU A 142 8.50 8.02 -4.48
C LEU A 142 8.15 6.56 -4.77
N VAL A 143 8.38 6.10 -6.00
CA VAL A 143 8.08 4.73 -6.39
C VAL A 143 9.20 3.78 -5.93
N PRO A 144 8.90 2.70 -5.19
CA PRO A 144 9.89 1.73 -4.76
C PRO A 144 10.72 1.19 -5.95
N GLY A 145 12.04 1.10 -5.81
CA GLY A 145 12.90 0.49 -6.85
C GLY A 145 13.16 1.33 -8.11
N CYS A 146 12.63 2.56 -8.22
CA CYS A 146 12.59 3.32 -9.46
C CYS A 146 13.59 4.50 -9.54
N ARG A 147 14.57 4.59 -8.65
CA ARG A 147 15.49 5.75 -8.53
C ARG A 147 16.41 6.00 -9.72
N LYS A 148 16.66 4.99 -10.53
CA LYS A 148 17.63 5.00 -11.63
C LYS A 148 16.99 4.47 -12.92
N LEU A 149 15.73 4.79 -13.14
CA LEU A 149 14.97 4.39 -14.33
C LEU A 149 14.95 5.49 -15.37
N GLN A 150 14.84 5.08 -16.64
CA GLN A 150 14.54 5.99 -17.73
C GLN A 150 13.10 6.48 -17.64
N ALA A 151 12.81 7.63 -18.25
CA ALA A 151 11.50 8.26 -18.19
C ALA A 151 10.31 7.33 -18.57
N PRO A 152 10.33 6.56 -19.67
CA PRO A 152 9.19 5.71 -20.04
C PRO A 152 8.94 4.60 -19.01
N ASP A 153 9.96 3.83 -18.64
CA ASP A 153 9.85 2.76 -17.65
C ASP A 153 9.40 3.28 -16.28
N LEU A 154 9.87 4.47 -15.90
CA LEU A 154 9.48 5.11 -14.65
C LEU A 154 7.99 5.44 -14.63
N LEU A 155 7.46 5.99 -15.72
CA LEU A 155 6.04 6.33 -15.81
C LEU A 155 5.16 5.09 -15.84
N GLU A 156 5.57 4.02 -16.52
CA GLU A 156 4.85 2.75 -16.53
C GLU A 156 4.81 2.11 -15.14
N GLU A 157 5.96 1.99 -14.46
CA GLU A 157 6.02 1.48 -13.09
C GLU A 157 5.24 2.36 -12.09
N THR A 158 5.21 3.68 -12.32
CA THR A 158 4.41 4.62 -11.52
C THR A 158 2.93 4.36 -11.71
N ALA A 159 2.45 4.24 -12.95
CA ALA A 159 1.04 4.00 -13.24
C ALA A 159 0.58 2.65 -12.65
N ASP A 160 1.39 1.60 -12.77
CA ASP A 160 1.12 0.29 -12.15
C ASP A 160 1.07 0.40 -10.63
N TYR A 161 2.01 1.13 -10.01
CA TYR A 161 2.04 1.32 -8.56
C TYR A 161 0.86 2.15 -8.05
N MET A 162 0.44 3.20 -8.76
CA MET A 162 -0.76 3.97 -8.42
C MET A 162 -2.01 3.09 -8.41
N ALA A 163 -2.22 2.29 -9.45
CA ALA A 163 -3.36 1.38 -9.51
C ALA A 163 -3.33 0.33 -8.39
N ALA A 164 -2.14 -0.17 -8.05
CA ALA A 164 -1.96 -1.08 -6.92
C ALA A 164 -2.32 -0.43 -5.58
N LEU A 165 -1.93 0.83 -5.38
CA LEU A 165 -2.27 1.61 -4.18
C LEU A 165 -3.77 1.92 -4.09
N GLU A 166 -4.42 2.26 -5.21
CA GLU A 166 -5.88 2.46 -5.26
C GLU A 166 -6.62 1.20 -4.79
N MET A 167 -6.25 0.03 -5.32
CA MET A 167 -6.81 -1.24 -4.89
C MET A 167 -6.53 -1.52 -3.41
N GLN A 168 -5.30 -1.32 -2.94
CA GLN A 168 -4.94 -1.48 -1.53
C GLN A 168 -5.83 -0.64 -0.61
N VAL A 169 -5.99 0.66 -0.91
CA VAL A 169 -6.80 1.57 -0.11
C VAL A 169 -8.26 1.14 -0.11
N LYS A 170 -8.80 0.75 -1.26
CA LYS A 170 -10.18 0.25 -1.38
C LYS A 170 -10.40 -0.97 -0.49
N THR A 171 -9.54 -1.98 -0.57
CA THR A 171 -9.67 -3.22 0.22
C THR A 171 -9.48 -2.96 1.71
N MET A 172 -8.50 -2.12 2.10
CA MET A 172 -8.28 -1.79 3.52
C MET A 172 -9.45 -1.04 4.13
N ARG A 173 -10.12 -0.16 3.39
CA ARG A 173 -11.35 0.52 3.82
C ARG A 173 -12.49 -0.49 4.02
N ALA A 174 -12.74 -1.35 3.03
CA ALA A 174 -13.77 -2.38 3.13
C ALA A 174 -13.56 -3.32 4.34
N LEU A 175 -12.30 -3.66 4.67
CA LEU A 175 -11.98 -4.42 5.87
C LEU A 175 -12.25 -3.64 7.16
N ALA A 176 -11.89 -2.34 7.21
CA ALA A 176 -12.17 -1.49 8.36
C ALA A 176 -13.67 -1.35 8.61
N ASP A 177 -14.46 -1.16 7.55
CA ASP A 177 -15.91 -1.07 7.61
C ASP A 177 -16.53 -2.39 8.09
N ALA A 178 -16.03 -3.54 7.58
CA ALA A 178 -16.47 -4.85 8.04
C ALA A 178 -16.14 -5.10 9.52
N PHE A 179 -14.96 -4.67 9.99
CA PHE A 179 -14.62 -4.75 11.42
C PHE A 179 -15.48 -3.82 12.26
N ALA A 180 -15.76 -2.60 11.82
CA ALA A 180 -16.65 -1.67 12.51
C ALA A 180 -18.07 -2.25 12.63
N ALA A 181 -18.62 -2.81 11.55
CA ALA A 181 -19.91 -3.48 11.56
C ALA A 181 -19.93 -4.70 12.50
N ALA A 182 -18.88 -5.53 12.49
CA ALA A 182 -18.79 -6.70 13.36
C ALA A 182 -18.72 -6.33 14.86
N GLN A 183 -18.07 -5.22 15.21
CA GLN A 183 -18.01 -4.73 16.59
C GLN A 183 -19.38 -4.25 17.08
N LEU A 184 -20.18 -3.62 16.21
CA LEU A 184 -21.54 -3.18 16.52
C LEU A 184 -22.52 -4.35 16.65
N SER A 185 -22.29 -5.45 15.92
CA SER A 185 -23.09 -6.67 16.01
C SER A 185 -22.67 -7.62 17.14
N SER A 186 -21.64 -7.28 17.94
CA SER A 186 -21.22 -8.10 19.08
C SER A 186 -22.25 -7.96 20.21
N PRO A 187 -22.91 -9.06 20.65
CA PRO A 187 -23.88 -8.98 21.73
C PRO A 187 -23.18 -8.52 23.01
N GLN A 188 -23.62 -7.38 23.54
CA GLN A 188 -23.27 -6.95 24.89
C GLN A 188 -23.63 -8.09 25.85
N PRO A 189 -22.71 -8.59 26.69
CA PRO A 189 -23.07 -9.60 27.68
C PRO A 189 -24.18 -9.03 28.56
N PRO A 190 -25.23 -9.81 28.90
CA PRO A 190 -26.33 -9.33 29.70
C PRO A 190 -25.77 -8.77 31.01
N SER A 191 -25.98 -7.48 31.21
CA SER A 191 -25.78 -6.83 32.50
C SER A 191 -26.65 -7.59 33.49
N GLN A 192 -26.03 -8.21 34.48
CA GLN A 192 -26.70 -9.03 35.48
C GLN A 192 -27.86 -8.24 36.09
N ALA A 193 -29.08 -8.68 35.80
CA ALA A 193 -30.22 -8.34 36.63
C ALA A 193 -30.03 -9.07 37.97
N PRO A 194 -30.06 -8.40 39.13
CA PRO A 194 -30.32 -9.10 40.37
C PRO A 194 -31.79 -9.51 40.35
N GLU A 195 -32.00 -10.82 40.34
CA GLU A 195 -33.30 -11.44 40.57
C GLU A 195 -33.91 -10.94 41.88
N ALA A 196 -35.21 -10.70 41.84
CA ALA A 196 -36.03 -10.49 43.00
C ALA A 196 -35.97 -11.73 43.92
N SER A 197 -35.33 -11.59 45.08
CA SER A 197 -35.62 -12.44 46.24
C SER A 197 -36.66 -11.74 47.10
N ALA A 198 -37.93 -11.95 46.76
CA ALA A 198 -39.02 -11.78 47.71
C ALA A 198 -39.11 -13.05 48.58
N ALA A 199 -39.10 -12.88 49.91
CA ALA A 199 -39.88 -13.63 50.91
C ALA A 199 -39.09 -13.87 52.20
N GLY A 200 -39.64 -13.40 53.32
CA GLY A 200 -39.37 -13.95 54.65
C GLY A 200 -38.89 -12.97 55.71
N ASP A 201 -39.63 -11.89 55.98
CA ASP A 201 -39.54 -11.20 57.29
C ASP A 201 -40.81 -11.56 58.07
N GLU A 202 -40.73 -12.67 58.80
CA GLU A 202 -41.67 -12.98 59.87
C GLU A 202 -41.29 -12.10 61.06
N ALA A 203 -42.03 -11.00 61.24
CA ALA A 203 -41.92 -10.16 62.42
C ALA A 203 -42.49 -10.90 63.64
N GLU A 204 -41.56 -11.48 64.40
CA GLU A 204 -41.71 -12.08 65.69
C GLU A 204 -42.05 -11.04 66.78
N MET A 205 -43.14 -11.33 67.50
CA MET A 205 -43.30 -11.20 68.95
C MET A 205 -43.47 -9.80 69.59
N GLU A 206 -44.73 -9.54 69.95
CA GLU A 206 -45.10 -8.81 71.17
C GLU A 206 -44.21 -9.23 72.36
N ARG A 207 -43.58 -8.26 73.01
CA ARG A 207 -43.36 -8.17 74.46
C ARG A 207 -42.91 -6.79 74.87
#